data_AF-A0A1H9YM93-F1
#
_entry.id   AF-A0A1H9YM93-F1
#
_cell.length_a   1.000
_cell.length_b   1.000
_cell.length_c   1.000
_cell.angle_alpha   90.00
_cell.angle_beta   90.00
_cell.angle_gamma   90.00
#
_symmetry.space_group_name_H-M   'P 1'
#
loop_
_entity.id
_entity.type
_entity.pdbx_description
1 polymer ?
#
loop_
_entity_poly.entity_id
_entity_poly.type
_entity_poly.pdbx_seq_one_letter_code
_entity_poly.pdbx_strand_id
1 'polypeptide(L)'
;MFNKSPSFREVQKFRQFWVSSLVLIPAVVTLYGAYQQLVLGQPFGDNPASDTTMIILTIIFGFLFPLFIFSMKLVTEVRSDGLYVRFFPFHLSFKKIGYTDIAGYKAVHYSALRDYGGWGIRYGKNGKAYNISGNDGIMVEFRNGMHLLIGSQKVHELLMAMDQSTRAA
;
A
#
# COMPACT_ATOMS: atom_id res chain seq x y z
N MET A 1 27.89 13.25 -0.34
CA MET A 1 26.75 12.38 -0.71
C MET A 1 25.99 13.06 -1.83
N PHE A 2 26.12 12.60 -3.08
CA PHE A 2 25.43 13.22 -4.21
C PHE A 2 23.93 12.96 -4.09
N ASN A 3 23.19 13.95 -3.57
CA ASN A 3 21.73 13.94 -3.56
C ASN A 3 21.25 14.24 -4.98
N LYS A 4 21.33 13.25 -5.88
CA LYS A 4 20.61 13.33 -7.15
C LYS A 4 19.13 13.14 -6.83
N SER A 5 18.34 14.20 -6.98
CA SER A 5 16.89 14.13 -6.94
C SER A 5 16.40 12.98 -7.83
N PRO A 6 15.42 12.18 -7.38
CA PRO A 6 14.89 11.10 -8.20
C PRO A 6 14.28 11.68 -9.49
N SER A 7 14.52 11.04 -10.64
CA SER A 7 13.97 11.44 -11.93
C SER A 7 12.45 11.23 -11.99
N PHE A 8 11.94 10.33 -11.16
CA PHE A 8 10.51 10.12 -10.94
C PHE A 8 10.25 9.80 -9.48
N ARG A 9 9.13 10.32 -8.95
CA ARG A 9 8.65 10.00 -7.61
C ARG A 9 7.12 9.99 -7.56
N GLU A 10 6.57 8.87 -7.10
CA GLU A 10 5.15 8.71 -6.85
C GLU A 10 4.90 8.28 -5.40
N VAL A 11 3.87 8.87 -4.78
CA VAL A 11 3.39 8.48 -3.45
C VAL A 11 1.91 8.13 -3.55
N GLN A 12 1.60 6.85 -3.43
CA GLN A 12 0.22 6.36 -3.38
C GLN A 12 -0.20 6.11 -1.93
N LYS A 13 -1.47 6.32 -1.62
CA LYS A 13 -2.10 6.09 -0.31
C LYS A 13 -3.48 5.48 -0.50
N PHE A 14 -3.97 4.72 0.47
CA PHE A 14 -5.34 4.21 0.47
C PHE A 14 -6.33 5.35 0.72
N ARG A 15 -6.76 6.04 -0.34
CA ARG A 15 -7.73 7.15 -0.32
C ARG A 15 -9.02 6.86 -1.06
N GLN A 16 -9.19 5.62 -1.53
CA GLN A 16 -10.41 5.22 -2.21
C GLN A 16 -11.59 5.31 -1.26
N PHE A 17 -12.71 5.83 -1.77
CA PHE A 17 -13.93 6.00 -0.98
C PHE A 17 -14.38 4.70 -0.31
N TRP A 18 -14.39 3.58 -1.04
CA TRP A 18 -14.80 2.28 -0.51
C TRP A 18 -13.90 1.78 0.63
N VAL A 19 -12.57 2.00 0.56
CA VAL A 19 -11.65 1.66 1.67
C VAL A 19 -11.94 2.53 2.87
N SER A 20 -12.13 3.83 2.63
CA SER A 20 -12.41 4.79 3.70
C SER A 20 -13.71 4.44 4.43
N SER A 21 -14.77 4.08 3.69
CA SER A 21 -16.03 3.64 4.27
C SER A 21 -15.91 2.33 5.06
N LEU A 22 -15.18 1.34 4.52
CA LEU A 22 -14.95 0.05 5.19
C LEU A 22 -14.21 0.20 6.53
N VAL A 23 -13.37 1.23 6.65
CA VAL A 23 -12.57 1.50 7.85
C VAL A 23 -13.31 2.43 8.82
N LEU A 24 -13.89 3.52 8.32
CA LEU A 24 -14.49 4.57 9.15
C LEU A 24 -15.85 4.18 9.72
N ILE A 25 -16.67 3.40 9.00
CA ILE A 25 -17.99 3.00 9.50
C ILE A 25 -17.85 2.13 10.76
N PRO A 26 -17.06 1.03 10.77
CA PRO A 26 -16.84 0.26 11.99
C PRO A 26 -16.23 1.09 13.11
N ALA A 27 -15.28 1.98 12.80
CA ALA A 27 -14.66 2.86 13.79
C ALA A 27 -15.70 3.76 14.48
N VAL A 28 -16.57 4.41 13.71
CA VAL A 28 -17.64 5.27 14.23
C VAL A 28 -18.64 4.46 15.06
N VAL A 29 -19.04 3.28 14.60
CA VAL A 29 -19.96 2.39 15.34
C VAL A 29 -19.33 1.95 16.67
N THR A 30 -18.05 1.55 16.67
CA THR A 30 -17.34 1.17 17.89
C THR A 30 -17.21 2.35 18.86
N LEU A 31 -16.89 3.54 18.37
CA LEU A 31 -16.78 4.75 19.21
C LEU A 31 -18.13 5.14 19.82
N TYR A 32 -19.21 5.07 19.03
CA TYR A 32 -20.56 5.31 19.52
C TYR A 32 -20.97 4.29 20.59
N GLY A 33 -20.74 3.00 20.34
CA GLY A 33 -21.04 1.94 21.32
C GLY A 33 -20.24 2.10 22.61
N ALA A 34 -18.97 2.50 22.51
CA ALA A 34 -18.14 2.79 23.67
C ALA A 34 -18.63 4.00 24.47
N TYR A 35 -19.05 5.07 23.80
CA TYR A 35 -19.67 6.22 24.46
C TYR A 35 -20.97 5.82 25.19
N GLN A 36 -21.84 5.08 24.51
CA GLN A 36 -23.10 4.59 25.09
C GLN A 36 -22.85 3.72 26.32
N GLN A 37 -21.92 2.76 26.24
CA GLN A 37 -21.68 1.80 27.33
C GLN A 37 -20.84 2.38 28.46
N LEU A 38 -19.70 3.00 28.15
CA LEU A 38 -18.70 3.41 29.16
C LEU A 38 -19.00 4.78 29.77
N VAL A 39 -19.74 5.65 29.05
CA VAL A 39 -20.05 7.01 29.53
C VAL A 39 -21.50 7.12 29.99
N LEU A 40 -22.46 6.62 29.20
CA LEU A 40 -23.87 6.69 29.56
C LEU A 40 -24.35 5.52 30.44
N GLY A 41 -23.52 4.47 30.61
CA GLY A 41 -23.86 3.28 31.38
C GLY A 41 -24.96 2.42 30.73
N GLN A 42 -25.27 2.66 29.45
CA GLN A 42 -26.32 1.93 28.72
C GLN A 42 -25.68 0.82 27.87
N PRO A 43 -26.12 -0.43 27.98
CA PRO A 43 -25.53 -1.52 27.21
C PRO A 43 -25.66 -1.26 25.71
N PHE A 44 -24.61 -1.58 24.95
CA PHE A 44 -24.61 -1.46 23.48
C PHE A 44 -24.97 -2.80 22.84
N GLY A 45 -26.14 -2.85 22.19
CA GLY A 45 -26.69 -4.07 21.59
C GLY A 45 -27.36 -5.01 22.59
N ASP A 46 -27.92 -6.12 22.09
CA ASP A 46 -28.69 -7.08 22.91
C ASP A 46 -27.79 -8.00 23.76
N ASN A 47 -26.51 -8.14 23.37
CA ASN A 47 -25.49 -8.91 24.09
C ASN A 47 -24.25 -8.03 24.27
N PRO A 48 -24.24 -7.12 25.26
CA PRO A 48 -23.14 -6.17 25.45
C PRO A 48 -21.85 -6.91 25.80
N ALA A 49 -20.74 -6.46 25.21
CA ALA A 49 -19.42 -6.92 25.63
C ALA A 49 -19.10 -6.38 27.03
N SER A 50 -18.15 -6.99 27.74
CA SER A 50 -17.67 -6.39 29.00
C SER A 50 -17.02 -5.02 28.75
N ASP A 51 -17.00 -4.14 29.75
CA ASP A 51 -16.37 -2.81 29.62
C ASP A 51 -14.90 -2.92 29.20
N THR A 52 -14.17 -3.89 29.75
CA THR A 52 -12.79 -4.20 29.36
C THR A 52 -12.70 -4.58 27.88
N THR A 53 -13.60 -5.42 27.41
CA THR A 53 -13.67 -5.81 25.98
C THR A 53 -14.01 -4.60 25.11
N MET A 54 -14.95 -3.75 25.51
CA MET A 54 -15.30 -2.53 24.78
C MET A 54 -14.14 -1.54 24.69
N ILE A 55 -13.36 -1.38 25.76
CA ILE A 55 -12.14 -0.55 25.75
C ILE A 55 -11.13 -1.10 24.73
N ILE A 56 -10.88 -2.42 24.72
CA ILE A 56 -9.95 -3.05 23.78
C ILE A 56 -10.44 -2.86 22.33
N LEU A 57 -11.72 -3.12 22.07
CA LEU A 57 -12.31 -2.92 20.74
C LEU A 57 -12.21 -1.47 20.28
N THR A 58 -12.43 -0.52 21.19
CA THR A 58 -12.34 0.92 20.90
C THR A 58 -10.92 1.33 20.54
N ILE A 59 -9.92 0.89 21.30
CA ILE A 59 -8.51 1.17 21.00
C ILE A 59 -8.14 0.59 19.63
N ILE A 60 -8.51 -0.66 19.36
CA ILE A 60 -8.13 -1.34 18.12
C ILE A 60 -8.92 -0.81 16.93
N PHE A 61 -10.25 -0.95 16.91
CA PHE A 61 -11.08 -0.65 15.75
C PHE A 61 -11.51 0.82 15.66
N GLY A 62 -11.60 1.52 16.80
CA GLY A 62 -11.88 2.96 16.82
C GLY A 62 -10.67 3.80 16.40
N PHE A 63 -9.45 3.37 16.74
CA PHE A 63 -8.24 4.19 16.55
C PHE A 63 -7.09 3.50 15.80
N LEU A 64 -6.53 2.40 16.33
CA LEU A 64 -5.29 1.83 15.80
C LEU A 64 -5.44 1.28 14.37
N PHE A 65 -6.55 0.60 14.08
CA PHE A 65 -6.80 0.01 12.77
C PHE A 65 -7.03 1.11 11.69
N PRO A 66 -7.87 2.13 11.91
CA PRO A 66 -7.94 3.28 11.00
C PRO A 66 -6.60 3.98 10.82
N LEU A 67 -5.88 4.25 11.91
CA LEU A 67 -4.56 4.87 11.86
C LEU A 67 -3.59 4.04 11.02
N PHE A 68 -3.57 2.73 11.22
CA PHE A 68 -2.74 1.80 10.46
C PHE A 68 -3.04 1.87 8.96
N ILE A 69 -4.31 1.71 8.56
CA ILE A 69 -4.70 1.73 7.14
C ILE A 69 -4.38 3.08 6.49
N PHE A 70 -4.71 4.21 7.13
CA PHE A 70 -4.44 5.53 6.55
C PHE A 70 -2.96 5.94 6.61
N SER A 71 -2.15 5.29 7.45
CA SER A 71 -0.70 5.46 7.43
C SER A 71 -0.04 4.78 6.23
N MET A 72 -0.67 3.72 5.67
CA MET A 72 -0.10 2.92 4.60
C MET A 72 0.12 3.75 3.33
N LYS A 73 1.34 3.66 2.80
CA LYS A 73 1.72 4.34 1.56
C LYS A 73 2.77 3.56 0.78
N LEU A 74 2.67 3.62 -0.53
CA LEU A 74 3.63 3.08 -1.48
C LEU A 74 4.36 4.26 -2.10
N VAL A 75 5.67 4.30 -1.89
CA VAL A 75 6.55 5.29 -2.50
C VAL A 75 7.41 4.57 -3.53
N THR A 76 7.36 5.05 -4.76
CA THR A 76 8.16 4.54 -5.87
C THR A 76 9.03 5.68 -6.39
N GLU A 77 10.33 5.44 -6.46
CA GLU A 77 11.32 6.41 -6.93
C GLU A 77 12.23 5.78 -7.97
N VAL A 78 12.45 6.48 -9.08
CA VAL A 78 13.48 6.11 -10.05
C VAL A 78 14.70 6.98 -9.79
N ARG A 79 15.85 6.34 -9.62
CA ARG A 79 17.13 6.99 -9.37
C ARG A 79 18.16 6.48 -10.38
N SER A 80 19.28 7.18 -10.52
CA SER A 80 20.31 6.82 -11.52
C SER A 80 20.88 5.41 -11.35
N ASP A 81 20.81 4.84 -10.15
CA ASP A 81 21.41 3.55 -9.81
C ASP A 81 20.37 2.45 -9.55
N GLY A 82 19.08 2.72 -9.74
CA GLY A 82 18.03 1.71 -9.65
C GLY A 82 16.64 2.23 -9.34
N LEU A 83 15.71 1.28 -9.22
CA LEU A 83 14.33 1.49 -8.82
C LEU A 83 14.19 1.30 -7.32
N TYR A 84 13.64 2.30 -6.63
CA TYR A 84 13.48 2.32 -5.18
C TYR A 84 12.01 2.22 -4.82
N VAL A 85 11.67 1.24 -3.98
CA VAL A 85 10.29 1.02 -3.54
C VAL A 85 10.21 0.95 -2.02
N ARG A 86 9.27 1.67 -1.43
CA ARG A 86 8.98 1.63 0.00
C ARG A 86 7.48 1.53 0.23
N PHE A 87 7.05 0.45 0.87
CA PHE A 87 5.66 0.24 1.27
C PHE A 87 5.56 0.40 2.79
N PHE A 88 5.35 1.62 3.26
CA PHE A 88 5.22 1.89 4.70
C PHE A 88 3.85 1.38 5.20
N PRO A 89 3.75 0.81 6.42
CA PRO A 89 4.82 0.61 7.41
C PRO A 89 5.64 -0.69 7.26
N PHE A 90 5.33 -1.56 6.31
CA PHE A 90 6.02 -2.84 6.12
C PHE A 90 7.49 -2.71 5.68
N HIS A 91 7.84 -1.63 4.98
CA HIS A 91 9.20 -1.25 4.63
C HIS A 91 9.55 0.07 5.32
N LEU A 92 10.38 -0.01 6.38
CA LEU A 92 10.83 1.17 7.12
C LEU A 92 11.84 2.01 6.31
N SER A 93 12.64 1.37 5.45
CA SER A 93 13.55 1.98 4.49
C SER A 93 13.15 1.63 3.05
N PHE A 94 13.74 2.31 2.07
CA PHE A 94 13.56 1.94 0.67
C PHE A 94 14.27 0.63 0.35
N LYS A 95 13.59 -0.26 -0.36
CA LYS A 95 14.20 -1.40 -1.04
C LYS A 95 14.72 -0.92 -2.41
N LYS A 96 16.04 -1.00 -2.60
CA LYS A 96 16.68 -0.77 -3.90
C LYS A 96 16.56 -2.03 -4.76
N ILE A 97 16.21 -1.84 -6.03
CA ILE A 97 16.29 -2.81 -7.10
C ILE A 97 17.28 -2.25 -8.11
N GLY A 98 18.50 -2.80 -8.17
CA GLY A 98 19.53 -2.34 -9.09
C GLY A 98 19.19 -2.68 -10.53
N TYR A 99 19.52 -1.81 -11.48
CA TYR A 99 19.29 -2.09 -12.90
C TYR A 99 20.02 -3.36 -13.38
N THR A 100 21.16 -3.68 -12.76
CA THR A 100 21.90 -4.92 -13.01
C THR A 100 21.10 -6.19 -12.71
N ASP A 101 20.16 -6.13 -11.76
CA ASP A 101 19.35 -7.28 -11.35
C ASP A 101 18.10 -7.47 -12.23
N ILE A 102 17.76 -6.45 -13.03
CA ILE A 102 16.59 -6.43 -13.90
C ILE A 102 16.95 -7.06 -15.25
N ALA A 103 16.21 -8.09 -15.65
CA ALA A 103 16.29 -8.66 -16.99
C ALA A 103 15.44 -7.87 -17.99
N GLY A 104 14.30 -7.36 -17.54
CA GLY A 104 13.41 -6.52 -18.34
C GLY A 104 12.31 -5.91 -17.49
N TYR A 105 11.65 -4.88 -18.03
CA TYR A 105 10.47 -4.30 -17.43
C TYR A 105 9.52 -3.78 -18.50
N LYS A 106 8.22 -3.78 -18.22
CA LYS A 106 7.20 -3.28 -19.15
C LYS A 106 5.99 -2.72 -18.41
N ALA A 107 5.34 -1.72 -19.02
CA ALA A 107 4.02 -1.30 -18.59
C ALA A 107 3.01 -2.44 -18.81
N VAL A 108 2.16 -2.67 -17.82
CA VAL A 108 1.13 -3.70 -17.85
C VAL A 108 -0.18 -3.15 -17.30
N HIS A 109 -1.27 -3.59 -17.92
CA HIS A 109 -2.60 -3.52 -17.33
C HIS A 109 -2.88 -4.87 -16.63
N TYR A 110 -3.27 -4.83 -15.36
CA TYR A 110 -3.52 -5.99 -14.50
C TYR A 110 -4.84 -5.84 -13.75
N SER A 111 -5.46 -6.93 -13.32
CA SER A 111 -6.61 -6.88 -12.43
C SER A 111 -6.18 -7.09 -10.98
N ALA A 112 -6.25 -6.06 -10.14
CA ALA A 112 -5.83 -6.17 -8.74
C ALA A 112 -6.55 -7.31 -7.99
N LEU A 113 -7.87 -7.40 -8.17
CA LEU A 113 -8.70 -8.42 -7.51
C LEU A 113 -8.46 -9.82 -8.07
N ARG A 114 -8.48 -9.99 -9.40
CA ARG A 114 -8.38 -11.32 -10.02
C ARG A 114 -6.96 -11.88 -10.00
N ASP A 115 -5.95 -11.05 -10.26
CA ASP A 115 -4.59 -11.52 -10.48
C ASP A 115 -3.78 -11.59 -9.18
N TYR A 116 -4.15 -10.78 -8.16
CA TYR A 116 -3.41 -10.64 -6.90
C TYR A 116 -4.28 -10.68 -5.63
N GLY A 117 -5.60 -10.82 -5.73
CA GLY A 117 -6.49 -10.89 -4.56
C GLY A 117 -6.67 -9.56 -3.83
N GLY A 118 -6.44 -8.43 -4.51
CA GLY A 118 -6.65 -7.09 -4.01
C GLY A 118 -5.40 -6.22 -4.01
N TRP A 119 -5.43 -5.15 -3.21
CA TRP A 119 -4.36 -4.16 -3.12
C TRP A 119 -3.47 -4.39 -1.90
N GLY A 120 -2.21 -3.99 -1.98
CA GLY A 120 -1.22 -4.08 -0.91
C GLY A 120 0.07 -4.77 -1.34
N ILE A 121 0.67 -5.50 -0.39
CA ILE A 121 1.74 -6.45 -0.68
C ILE A 121 1.10 -7.81 -0.94
N ARG A 122 1.17 -8.29 -2.18
CA ARG A 122 0.49 -9.51 -2.63
C ARG A 122 1.44 -10.49 -3.30
N TYR A 123 1.02 -11.75 -3.32
CA TYR A 123 1.69 -12.84 -4.03
C TYR A 123 0.61 -13.52 -4.88
N GLY A 124 0.81 -13.52 -6.19
CA GLY A 124 -0.11 -14.11 -7.16
C GLY A 124 0.61 -15.01 -8.14
N LYS A 125 -0.11 -15.49 -9.14
CA LYS A 125 0.44 -16.36 -10.20
C LYS A 125 1.62 -15.71 -10.95
N ASN A 126 1.57 -14.38 -11.09
CA ASN A 126 2.58 -13.58 -11.79
C ASN A 126 3.66 -13.01 -10.86
N GLY A 127 3.90 -13.65 -9.71
CA GLY A 127 4.89 -13.23 -8.73
C GLY A 127 4.37 -12.23 -7.70
N LYS A 128 5.28 -11.39 -7.19
CA LYS A 128 4.97 -10.43 -6.12
C LYS A 128 4.33 -9.17 -6.69
N ALA A 129 3.45 -8.51 -5.95
CA ALA A 129 2.93 -7.19 -6.30
C ALA A 129 3.01 -6.22 -5.12
N TYR A 130 3.32 -4.97 -5.45
CA TYR A 130 3.15 -3.80 -4.60
C TYR A 130 2.21 -2.84 -5.32
N ASN A 131 0.99 -2.68 -4.81
CA ASN A 131 0.02 -1.74 -5.36
C ASN A 131 -0.86 -1.15 -4.25
N ILE A 132 -1.48 0.00 -4.54
CA ILE A 132 -2.43 0.65 -3.63
C ILE A 132 -3.77 0.90 -4.29
N SER A 133 -3.77 1.30 -5.56
CA SER A 133 -4.96 1.61 -6.32
C SER A 133 -4.80 1.25 -7.79
N GLY A 134 -5.91 1.22 -8.51
CA GLY A 134 -5.91 1.04 -9.96
C GLY A 134 -5.40 -0.34 -10.41
N ASN A 135 -5.21 -0.42 -11.72
CA ASN A 135 -4.99 -1.63 -12.51
C ASN A 135 -3.82 -1.47 -13.50
N ASP A 136 -2.99 -0.44 -13.32
CA ASP A 136 -1.85 -0.15 -14.19
C ASP A 136 -0.57 -0.13 -13.37
N GLY A 137 0.54 -0.56 -13.97
CA GLY A 137 1.82 -0.62 -13.29
C GLY A 137 2.95 -1.10 -14.19
N ILE A 138 4.13 -1.27 -13.62
CA ILE A 138 5.28 -1.88 -14.28
C ILE A 138 5.50 -3.28 -13.72
N MET A 139 5.56 -4.25 -14.63
CA MET A 139 6.08 -5.58 -14.31
C MET A 139 7.60 -5.55 -14.48
N VAL A 140 8.33 -5.85 -13.42
CA VAL A 140 9.78 -6.04 -13.42
C VAL A 140 10.07 -7.53 -13.42
N GLU A 141 10.83 -7.98 -14.41
CA GLU A 141 11.39 -9.32 -14.50
C GLU A 141 12.85 -9.28 -14.03
N PHE A 142 13.17 -10.07 -13.03
CA PHE A 142 14.53 -10.18 -12.49
C PHE A 142 15.32 -11.24 -13.25
N ARG A 143 16.65 -11.10 -13.30
CA ARG A 143 17.56 -12.08 -13.91
C ARG A 143 17.47 -13.48 -13.31
N ASN A 144 16.95 -13.61 -12.09
CA ASN A 144 16.72 -14.90 -11.44
C ASN A 144 15.33 -15.52 -11.77
N GLY A 145 14.60 -14.96 -12.73
CA GLY A 145 13.29 -15.45 -13.18
C GLY A 145 12.11 -15.05 -12.28
N MET A 146 12.35 -14.30 -11.19
CA MET A 146 11.27 -13.77 -10.37
C MET A 146 10.61 -12.56 -11.04
N HIS A 147 9.36 -12.29 -10.64
CA HIS A 147 8.60 -11.14 -11.11
C HIS A 147 8.11 -10.27 -9.95
N LEU A 148 8.14 -8.95 -10.16
CA LEU A 148 7.55 -7.95 -9.26
C LEU A 148 6.73 -6.94 -10.04
N LEU A 149 5.44 -6.88 -9.75
CA LEU A 149 4.56 -5.81 -10.19
C LEU A 149 4.64 -4.62 -9.22
N ILE A 150 4.80 -3.42 -9.77
CA ILE A 150 4.67 -2.15 -9.04
C ILE A 150 3.53 -1.37 -9.68
N GLY A 151 2.40 -1.30 -8.98
CA GLY A 151 1.24 -0.51 -9.39
C GLY A 151 1.56 0.98 -9.40
N SER A 152 1.04 1.71 -10.38
CA SER A 152 1.29 3.14 -10.57
C SER A 152 0.06 3.82 -11.20
N GLN A 153 -0.29 5.01 -10.72
CA GLN A 153 -1.27 5.87 -11.38
C GLN A 153 -0.64 6.72 -12.50
N LYS A 154 0.68 6.64 -12.64
CA LYS A 154 1.51 7.41 -13.57
C LYS A 154 2.43 6.48 -14.36
N VAL A 155 1.89 5.35 -14.84
CA VAL A 155 2.67 4.25 -15.44
C VAL A 155 3.57 4.69 -16.59
N HIS A 156 3.09 5.62 -17.44
CA HIS A 156 3.86 6.15 -18.56
C HIS A 156 5.06 7.00 -18.09
N GLU A 157 4.85 7.89 -17.10
CA GLU A 157 5.93 8.71 -16.53
C GLU A 157 6.98 7.81 -15.84
N LEU A 158 6.52 6.78 -15.11
CA LEU A 158 7.40 5.82 -14.45
C LEU A 158 8.25 5.05 -15.47
N LEU A 159 7.64 4.57 -16.56
CA LEU A 159 8.34 3.82 -17.60
C LEU A 159 9.40 4.69 -18.30
N MET A 160 9.02 5.91 -18.70
CA MET A 160 9.94 6.86 -19.33
C MET A 160 11.14 7.17 -18.44
N ALA A 161 10.93 7.37 -17.14
CA ALA A 161 12.01 7.62 -16.19
C ALA A 161 12.96 6.42 -16.05
N MET A 162 12.42 5.19 -16.06
CA MET A 162 13.23 3.97 -16.05
C MET A 162 14.06 3.82 -17.33
N ASP A 163 13.48 4.11 -18.50
CA ASP A 163 14.18 4.04 -19.79
C ASP A 163 15.35 5.01 -19.86
N GLN A 164 15.14 6.26 -19.43
CA GLN A 164 16.19 7.27 -19.41
C GLN A 164 17.32 6.89 -18.45
N SER A 165 16.99 6.37 -17.27
CA SER A 165 17.97 6.05 -16.24
C SER A 165 18.78 4.80 -16.57
N THR A 166 18.16 3.79 -17.20
CA THR A 166 18.84 2.55 -17.61
C THR A 166 19.80 2.78 -18.77
N ARG A 167 19.49 3.71 -19.70
CA ARG A 167 20.40 4.07 -20.81
C ARG A 167 21.65 4.84 -20.34
N ALA A 168 21.58 5.46 -19.18
CA ALA A 168 22.67 6.28 -18.63
C ALA A 168 23.55 5.51 -17.63
N ALA A 169 23.20 4.26 -17.32
CA ALA A 169 23.89 3.38 -16.38
C ALA A 169 24.76 2.35 -17.11
#